data_AF-A0A1G7BDE7-F1
#
_entry.id   AF-A0A1G7BDE7-F1
#
_cell.length_a   1.000
_cell.length_b   1.000
_cell.length_c   1.000
_cell.angle_alpha   90.00
_cell.angle_beta   90.00
_cell.angle_gamma   90.00
#
_symmetry.space_group_name_H-M   'P 1'
#
loop_
_entity.id
_entity.type
_entity.pdbx_description
1 polymer ?
#
loop_
_entity_poly.entity_id
_entity_poly.type
_entity_poly.pdbx_seq_one_letter_code
_entity_poly.pdbx_strand_id
1 'polypeptide(L)'
;MSEYDDPTVEDEFTTDEYETEPTEDSTGYSDDTYTEDAYTDDTSSDDVYTVTADTDVDGDGVNESFSSDTDGDGYNETVESDMDSNGWVDTVLTDSDGDGYAETALLDTDGDTYLDTYATDTDGDGYADVVESDTDGDGLLDMSASDTDGDGSFETVENI
;
A
#
# COMPACT_ATOMS: atom_id res chain seq x y z
N MET A 1 -0.08 -55.39 -20.59
CA MET A 1 -1.51 -55.54 -20.91
C MET A 1 -2.24 -55.84 -19.61
N SER A 2 -2.87 -54.84 -19.01
CA SER A 2 -4.11 -55.08 -18.26
C SER A 2 -4.98 -53.86 -18.48
N GLU A 3 -6.03 -54.12 -19.24
CA GLU A 3 -7.08 -53.20 -19.62
C GLU A 3 -7.91 -52.89 -18.37
N TYR A 4 -8.24 -51.61 -18.17
CA TYR A 4 -9.25 -51.20 -17.20
C TYR A 4 -10.60 -51.25 -17.90
N ASP A 5 -11.48 -52.12 -17.41
CA ASP A 5 -12.91 -52.17 -17.73
C ASP A 5 -13.64 -51.01 -17.04
N ASP A 6 -14.51 -50.33 -17.81
CA ASP A 6 -15.50 -49.33 -17.40
C ASP A 6 -16.82 -50.03 -16.98
N PRO A 7 -17.56 -49.48 -16.01
CA PRO A 7 -18.94 -49.09 -16.35
C PRO A 7 -19.47 -47.80 -15.65
N THR A 8 -20.01 -46.86 -16.45
CA THR A 8 -21.34 -46.17 -16.43
C THR A 8 -22.16 -46.18 -15.12
N VAL A 9 -22.97 -45.20 -14.66
CA VAL A 9 -23.60 -43.95 -15.13
C VAL A 9 -24.43 -43.42 -13.93
N GLU A 10 -24.55 -42.09 -13.79
CA GLU A 10 -25.60 -41.25 -13.13
C GLU A 10 -25.99 -41.43 -11.65
N ASP A 11 -26.02 -40.31 -10.91
CA ASP A 11 -26.95 -40.10 -9.78
C ASP A 11 -27.25 -38.59 -9.58
N GLU A 12 -28.37 -38.18 -10.16
CA GLU A 12 -29.48 -37.38 -9.60
C GLU A 12 -29.21 -36.09 -8.79
N PHE A 13 -29.67 -34.97 -9.36
CA PHE A 13 -29.98 -33.71 -8.68
C PHE A 13 -31.16 -33.89 -7.71
N THR A 14 -31.02 -33.43 -6.47
CA THR A 14 -32.17 -33.18 -5.57
C THR A 14 -32.22 -31.72 -5.16
N THR A 15 -33.23 -31.03 -5.67
CA THR A 15 -33.68 -29.69 -5.26
C THR A 15 -34.57 -29.81 -4.03
N ASP A 16 -34.29 -29.06 -2.97
CA ASP A 16 -35.28 -28.80 -1.91
C ASP A 16 -35.58 -27.31 -1.84
N GLU A 17 -36.87 -27.03 -2.01
CA GLU A 17 -37.51 -25.73 -2.02
C GLU A 17 -37.53 -25.10 -0.61
N TYR A 18 -37.43 -23.78 -0.54
CA TYR A 18 -38.19 -23.03 0.45
C TYR A 18 -38.82 -21.82 -0.22
N GLU A 19 -40.15 -21.83 -0.28
CA GLU A 19 -40.96 -20.70 -0.70
C GLU A 19 -40.82 -19.56 0.32
N THR A 20 -40.68 -18.34 -0.19
CA THR A 20 -41.02 -17.13 0.57
C THR A 20 -41.71 -16.16 -0.36
N GLU A 21 -42.93 -15.75 0.00
CA GLU A 21 -43.48 -14.39 -0.18
C GLU A 21 -44.85 -14.34 0.53
N PRO A 22 -45.45 -13.17 0.83
CA PRO A 22 -44.87 -11.88 1.23
C PRO A 22 -45.66 -11.25 2.40
N THR A 23 -45.13 -10.23 3.09
CA THR A 23 -45.97 -9.09 3.57
C THR A 23 -45.14 -7.81 3.70
N GLU A 24 -45.49 -6.86 2.84
CA GLU A 24 -45.21 -5.42 2.90
C GLU A 24 -45.64 -4.79 4.23
N ASP A 25 -44.87 -3.84 4.77
CA ASP A 25 -45.34 -2.45 5.01
C ASP A 25 -44.17 -1.50 5.39
N SER A 26 -43.79 -0.65 4.42
CA SER A 26 -43.52 0.78 4.56
C SER A 26 -42.79 1.31 5.82
N THR A 27 -41.57 1.82 5.64
CA THR A 27 -41.23 3.25 5.60
C THR A 27 -39.72 3.45 5.82
N GLY A 28 -39.13 4.37 5.06
CA GLY A 28 -37.89 5.06 5.49
C GLY A 28 -36.70 4.89 4.57
N TYR A 29 -36.57 5.80 3.61
CA TYR A 29 -35.24 6.23 3.16
C TYR A 29 -34.58 6.98 4.31
N SER A 30 -33.40 6.56 4.75
CA SER A 30 -32.23 7.44 4.95
C SER A 30 -31.04 6.67 5.52
N ASP A 31 -29.93 6.74 4.79
CA ASP A 31 -28.61 6.99 5.35
C ASP A 31 -28.04 5.89 6.26
N ASP A 32 -27.57 4.80 5.66
CA ASP A 32 -26.77 3.81 6.37
C ASP A 32 -25.29 4.22 6.32
N THR A 33 -24.89 4.93 7.38
CA THR A 33 -23.51 4.90 7.87
C THR A 33 -23.14 3.44 8.15
N TYR A 34 -22.25 2.86 7.35
CA TYR A 34 -21.59 1.59 7.68
C TYR A 34 -20.62 1.85 8.84
N THR A 35 -21.13 1.78 10.07
CA THR A 35 -20.30 1.42 11.22
C THR A 35 -20.26 -0.10 11.26
N GLU A 36 -19.24 -0.70 10.66
CA GLU A 36 -19.02 -2.13 10.84
C GLU A 36 -18.32 -2.33 12.19
N ASP A 37 -19.09 -2.95 13.09
CA ASP A 37 -18.74 -3.24 14.46
C ASP A 37 -17.45 -4.08 14.57
N ALA A 38 -16.50 -3.50 15.29
CA ALA A 38 -15.45 -4.12 16.09
C ALA A 38 -15.48 -5.66 16.20
N TYR A 39 -14.58 -6.31 15.46
CA TYR A 39 -13.97 -7.56 15.92
C TYR A 39 -12.86 -7.20 16.93
N THR A 40 -13.20 -7.06 18.21
CA THR A 40 -12.18 -7.19 19.26
C THR A 40 -11.88 -8.67 19.42
N ASP A 41 -11.03 -9.22 18.55
CA ASP A 41 -10.36 -10.48 18.82
C ASP A 41 -9.19 -10.17 19.75
N ASP A 42 -9.42 -10.42 21.04
CA ASP A 42 -8.41 -10.40 22.10
C ASP A 42 -7.40 -11.51 21.84
N THR A 43 -6.49 -11.25 20.91
CA THR A 43 -5.16 -11.83 20.92
C THR A 43 -4.21 -10.73 21.35
N SER A 44 -3.60 -10.94 22.50
CA SER A 44 -2.31 -10.34 22.85
C SER A 44 -1.33 -10.66 21.71
N SER A 45 -1.31 -9.84 20.67
CA SER A 45 -0.30 -9.84 19.63
C SER A 45 0.59 -8.66 19.96
N ASP A 46 1.76 -8.94 20.50
CA ASP A 46 2.82 -7.93 20.67
C ASP A 46 3.36 -7.45 19.31
N ASP A 47 2.84 -7.96 18.19
CA ASP A 47 3.02 -7.39 16.85
C ASP A 47 1.66 -7.45 16.12
N VAL A 48 0.94 -6.34 16.03
CA VAL A 48 -0.29 -6.24 15.21
C VAL A 48 0.11 -5.62 13.89
N TYR A 49 0.26 -6.45 12.85
CA TYR A 49 0.38 -5.94 11.48
C TYR A 49 -0.88 -5.16 11.12
N THR A 50 -0.77 -3.86 10.88
CA THR A 50 -1.85 -3.00 10.40
C THR A 50 -1.51 -2.38 9.06
N VAL A 51 -2.51 -2.31 8.18
CA VAL A 51 -2.46 -1.48 6.96
C VAL A 51 -3.62 -0.52 7.05
N THR A 52 -3.31 0.76 6.95
CA THR A 52 -4.29 1.85 7.01
C THR A 52 -4.38 2.50 5.65
N ALA A 53 -5.61 2.74 5.17
CA ALA A 53 -5.83 3.62 4.04
C ALA A 53 -6.16 5.01 4.60
N ASP A 54 -5.35 6.00 4.27
CA ASP A 54 -5.28 7.26 5.00
C ASP A 54 -6.13 8.38 4.37
N THR A 55 -6.06 8.56 3.06
CA THR A 55 -6.72 9.70 2.39
C THR A 55 -7.37 9.34 1.05
N ASP A 56 -8.60 9.82 0.87
CA ASP A 56 -9.31 9.98 -0.40
C ASP A 56 -9.34 11.50 -0.75
N VAL A 57 -8.43 11.93 -1.61
CA VAL A 57 -8.15 13.33 -1.97
C VAL A 57 -9.16 13.84 -3.00
N ASP A 58 -9.56 12.99 -3.95
CA ASP A 58 -10.43 13.39 -5.06
C ASP A 58 -11.93 13.09 -4.83
N GLY A 59 -12.23 12.28 -3.82
CA GLY A 59 -13.57 11.92 -3.37
C GLY A 59 -14.26 10.84 -4.23
N ASP A 60 -13.51 10.05 -4.98
CA ASP A 60 -14.06 8.99 -5.84
C ASP A 60 -14.30 7.66 -5.09
N GLY A 61 -13.85 7.56 -3.83
CA GLY A 61 -13.98 6.39 -2.98
C GLY A 61 -12.83 5.39 -3.09
N VAL A 62 -11.77 5.70 -3.85
CA VAL A 62 -10.46 5.07 -3.81
C VAL A 62 -9.55 5.91 -2.92
N ASN A 63 -8.75 5.26 -2.07
CA ASN A 63 -7.77 6.00 -1.28
C ASN A 63 -6.48 6.17 -2.10
N GLU A 64 -5.94 7.39 -2.08
CA GLU A 64 -4.65 7.75 -2.65
C GLU A 64 -3.48 7.43 -1.75
N SER A 65 -3.67 7.25 -0.44
CA SER A 65 -2.54 6.93 0.46
C SER A 65 -2.79 5.73 1.34
N PHE A 66 -1.72 4.98 1.56
CA PHE A 66 -1.68 3.77 2.37
C PHE A 66 -0.46 3.80 3.28
N SER A 67 -0.62 3.30 4.49
CA SER A 67 0.48 3.09 5.42
C SER A 67 0.45 1.66 5.97
N SER A 68 1.60 1.11 6.32
CA SER A 68 1.74 -0.18 6.97
C SER A 68 2.58 -0.03 8.24
N ASP A 69 2.08 -0.59 9.34
CA ASP A 69 2.77 -0.78 10.62
C ASP A 69 2.87 -2.30 10.83
N THR A 70 4.08 -2.81 10.75
CA THR A 70 4.42 -4.21 10.51
C THR A 70 4.77 -4.90 11.81
N ASP A 71 5.44 -4.17 12.70
CA ASP A 71 5.75 -4.63 14.05
C ASP A 71 4.72 -4.19 15.10
N GLY A 72 3.72 -3.39 14.73
CA GLY A 72 2.60 -3.01 15.58
C GLY A 72 2.97 -2.06 16.71
N ASP A 73 4.07 -1.33 16.60
CA ASP A 73 4.53 -0.39 17.62
C ASP A 73 3.86 0.99 17.54
N GLY A 74 3.08 1.22 16.46
CA GLY A 74 2.35 2.45 16.19
C GLY A 74 3.08 3.44 15.27
N TYR A 75 4.28 3.12 14.78
CA TYR A 75 4.95 3.81 13.68
C TYR A 75 4.79 3.01 12.39
N ASN A 76 4.63 3.71 11.26
CA ASN A 76 4.47 3.04 9.97
C ASN A 76 5.85 2.82 9.34
N GLU A 77 6.20 1.58 9.01
CA GLU A 77 7.45 1.29 8.28
C GLU A 77 7.32 1.55 6.79
N THR A 78 6.11 1.69 6.26
CA THR A 78 5.92 2.01 4.84
C THR A 78 4.74 2.94 4.65
N VAL A 79 4.95 3.97 3.84
CA VAL A 79 3.90 4.92 3.42
C VAL A 79 3.96 5.04 1.90
N GLU A 80 2.82 4.85 1.25
CA GLU A 80 2.63 4.97 -0.20
C GLU A 80 1.57 6.05 -0.48
N SER A 81 1.77 6.88 -1.51
CA SER A 81 0.77 7.85 -1.94
C SER A 81 0.75 8.09 -3.46
N ASP A 82 -0.45 8.19 -4.03
CA ASP A 82 -0.80 8.60 -5.40
C ASP A 82 -1.36 10.04 -5.35
N MET A 83 -0.53 11.04 -5.64
CA MET A 83 -0.92 12.45 -5.49
C MET A 83 -1.76 12.98 -6.66
N ASP A 84 -1.70 12.34 -7.82
CA ASP A 84 -2.43 12.77 -9.02
C ASP A 84 -3.70 11.95 -9.31
N SER A 85 -3.99 10.94 -8.48
CA SER A 85 -5.13 10.04 -8.55
C SER A 85 -5.19 9.28 -9.88
N ASN A 86 -4.03 8.95 -10.47
CA ASN A 86 -3.95 8.22 -11.73
C ASN A 86 -3.99 6.69 -11.55
N GLY A 87 -3.94 6.20 -10.31
CA GLY A 87 -3.91 4.79 -9.91
C GLY A 87 -2.52 4.20 -9.77
N TRP A 88 -1.46 5.00 -9.86
CA TRP A 88 -0.06 4.64 -9.64
C TRP A 88 0.50 5.40 -8.45
N VAL A 89 1.41 4.76 -7.72
CA VAL A 89 2.01 5.37 -6.53
C VAL A 89 3.09 6.36 -6.95
N ASP A 90 2.91 7.62 -6.56
CA ASP A 90 3.86 8.71 -6.80
C ASP A 90 4.95 8.77 -5.74
N THR A 91 4.68 8.31 -4.52
CA THR A 91 5.66 8.39 -3.42
C THR A 91 5.62 7.14 -2.57
N VAL A 92 6.81 6.59 -2.28
CA VAL A 92 7.01 5.50 -1.32
C VAL A 92 8.07 5.93 -0.32
N LEU A 93 7.74 5.84 0.97
CA LEU A 93 8.69 6.02 2.07
C LEU A 93 8.79 4.70 2.84
N THR A 94 10.01 4.29 3.18
CA THR A 94 10.26 3.10 4.01
C THR A 94 11.12 3.45 5.21
N ASP A 95 10.60 3.19 6.41
CA ASP A 95 11.26 3.28 7.72
C ASP A 95 11.45 1.84 8.22
N SER A 96 12.62 1.25 7.95
CA SER A 96 12.90 -0.16 8.24
C SER A 96 13.31 -0.42 9.68
N ASP A 97 13.71 0.61 10.44
CA ASP A 97 14.16 0.47 11.82
C ASP A 97 13.16 0.97 12.88
N GLY A 98 12.06 1.58 12.43
CA GLY A 98 10.92 1.99 13.24
C GLY A 98 11.20 3.23 14.09
N ASP A 99 12.18 4.05 13.73
CA ASP A 99 12.56 5.22 14.51
C ASP A 99 11.75 6.49 14.19
N GLY A 100 10.91 6.42 13.14
CA GLY A 100 10.05 7.49 12.65
C GLY A 100 10.66 8.33 11.53
N TYR A 101 11.88 8.02 11.08
CA TYR A 101 12.50 8.56 9.87
C TYR A 101 12.57 7.47 8.80
N ALA A 102 12.52 7.86 7.52
CA ALA A 102 12.53 6.90 6.43
C ALA A 102 13.94 6.73 5.86
N GLU A 103 14.48 5.52 5.95
CA GLU A 103 15.75 5.13 5.31
C GLU A 103 15.67 5.11 3.79
N THR A 104 14.47 5.07 3.19
CA THR A 104 14.32 5.10 1.73
C THR A 104 13.14 5.95 1.30
N ALA A 105 13.33 6.76 0.27
CA ALA A 105 12.26 7.51 -0.39
C ALA A 105 12.32 7.35 -1.91
N LEU A 106 11.19 7.02 -2.52
CA LEU A 106 10.98 6.92 -3.96
C LEU A 106 9.94 7.96 -4.36
N LEU A 107 10.25 8.81 -5.34
CA LEU A 107 9.31 9.81 -5.85
C LEU A 107 9.23 9.77 -7.38
N ASP A 108 8.00 9.75 -7.90
CA ASP A 108 7.59 10.14 -9.25
C ASP A 108 6.88 11.50 -9.08
N THR A 109 7.43 12.54 -9.68
CA THR A 109 6.95 13.93 -9.53
C THR A 109 6.27 14.46 -10.78
N ASP A 110 6.44 13.80 -11.92
CA ASP A 110 5.86 14.19 -13.20
C ASP A 110 4.69 13.31 -13.66
N GLY A 111 4.43 12.21 -12.94
CA GLY A 111 3.30 11.31 -13.10
C GLY A 111 3.43 10.42 -14.35
N ASP A 112 4.66 10.17 -14.81
CA ASP A 112 4.93 9.36 -15.99
C ASP A 112 5.14 7.87 -15.69
N THR A 113 4.99 7.47 -14.43
CA THR A 113 5.18 6.11 -13.85
C THR A 113 6.63 5.68 -13.70
N TYR A 114 7.59 6.55 -14.00
CA TYR A 114 9.00 6.35 -13.74
C TYR A 114 9.45 7.17 -12.52
N LEU A 115 10.47 6.68 -11.84
CA LEU A 115 10.98 7.35 -10.65
C LEU A 115 11.90 8.50 -11.06
N ASP A 116 11.52 9.70 -10.64
CA ASP A 116 12.34 10.90 -10.76
C ASP A 116 13.42 10.99 -9.69
N THR A 117 13.16 10.42 -8.50
CA THR A 117 14.06 10.56 -7.35
C THR A 117 14.08 9.31 -6.49
N TYR A 118 15.28 8.93 -6.07
CA TYR A 118 15.58 7.86 -5.13
C TYR A 118 16.49 8.40 -4.03
N ALA A 119 16.09 8.34 -2.77
CA ALA A 119 16.89 8.78 -1.65
C ALA A 119 17.09 7.64 -0.64
N THR A 120 18.26 7.61 0.00
CA THR A 120 18.56 6.69 1.09
C THR A 120 19.24 7.40 2.25
N ASP A 121 18.78 7.11 3.46
CA ASP A 121 19.42 7.40 4.74
C ASP A 121 19.91 6.06 5.33
N THR A 122 21.21 5.85 5.41
CA THR A 122 21.83 4.60 5.88
C THR A 122 22.23 4.66 7.34
N ASP A 123 22.37 5.86 7.90
CA ASP A 123 22.82 6.06 9.27
C ASP A 123 21.71 6.43 10.26
N GLY A 124 20.48 6.65 9.75
CA GLY A 124 19.25 6.83 10.51
C GLY A 124 19.24 8.16 11.25
N ASP A 125 19.86 9.20 10.68
CA ASP A 125 19.90 10.52 11.30
C ASP A 125 18.76 11.45 10.83
N GLY A 126 17.97 10.98 9.87
CA GLY A 126 16.84 11.68 9.27
C GLY A 126 17.22 12.53 8.04
N TYR A 127 18.49 12.49 7.62
CA TYR A 127 18.97 13.11 6.40
C TYR A 127 19.44 12.05 5.39
N ALA A 128 19.13 12.27 4.12
CA ALA A 128 19.55 11.34 3.08
C ALA A 128 21.07 11.42 2.84
N ASP A 129 21.76 10.31 3.07
CA ASP A 129 23.17 10.10 2.68
C ASP A 129 23.36 10.18 1.16
N VAL A 130 22.39 9.67 0.41
CA VAL A 130 22.45 9.62 -1.05
C VAL A 130 21.10 9.99 -1.64
N VAL A 131 21.12 10.85 -2.65
CA VAL A 131 19.95 11.17 -3.48
C VAL A 131 20.34 11.02 -4.93
N GLU A 132 19.63 10.16 -5.64
CA GLU A 132 19.73 9.96 -7.06
C GLU A 132 18.50 10.52 -7.75
N SER A 133 18.66 11.07 -8.94
CA SER A 133 17.57 11.66 -9.72
C SER A 133 17.69 11.35 -11.20
N ASP A 134 16.54 11.26 -11.86
CA ASP A 134 16.42 11.28 -13.32
C ASP A 134 16.18 12.73 -13.76
N THR A 135 17.17 13.32 -14.43
CA THR A 135 17.09 14.72 -14.88
C THR A 135 16.52 14.84 -16.29
N ASP A 136 16.50 13.76 -17.08
CA ASP A 136 16.10 13.79 -18.48
C ASP A 136 14.76 13.08 -18.79
N GLY A 137 14.19 12.42 -17.79
CA GLY A 137 12.85 11.81 -17.81
C GLY A 137 12.81 10.59 -18.73
N ASP A 138 13.88 9.80 -18.75
CA ASP A 138 13.96 8.55 -19.51
C ASP A 138 13.70 7.29 -18.67
N GLY A 139 13.48 7.48 -17.38
CA GLY A 139 13.23 6.47 -16.35
C GLY A 139 14.50 5.84 -15.79
N LEU A 140 15.67 6.40 -16.09
CA LEU A 140 16.95 6.00 -15.54
C LEU A 140 17.57 7.16 -14.76
N LEU A 141 17.95 6.89 -13.52
CA LEU A 141 18.66 7.86 -12.70
C LEU A 141 20.01 8.20 -13.35
N ASP A 142 20.26 9.48 -13.54
CA ASP A 142 21.42 10.02 -14.26
C ASP A 142 22.28 10.95 -13.40
N MET A 143 21.79 11.32 -12.22
CA MET A 143 22.48 12.18 -11.26
C MET A 143 22.48 11.52 -9.89
N SER A 144 23.60 11.65 -9.17
CA SER A 144 23.77 11.18 -7.80
C SER A 144 24.42 12.29 -6.96
N ALA A 145 23.82 12.58 -5.82
CA ALA A 145 24.33 13.47 -4.80
C ALA A 145 24.59 12.66 -3.51
N SER A 146 25.65 13.00 -2.78
CA SER A 146 25.97 12.32 -1.51
C SER A 146 26.38 13.29 -0.42
N ASP A 147 25.82 13.08 0.75
CA ASP A 147 26.20 13.67 2.02
C ASP A 147 27.16 12.68 2.70
N THR A 148 28.40 13.10 2.90
CA THR A 148 29.44 12.23 3.47
C THR A 148 29.63 12.46 4.96
N ASP A 149 29.14 13.59 5.49
CA ASP A 149 29.36 13.97 6.88
C ASP A 149 28.10 14.00 7.75
N GLY A 150 26.92 13.69 7.17
CA GLY A 150 25.65 13.50 7.86
C GLY A 150 25.16 14.82 8.46
N ASP A 151 25.30 15.92 7.71
CA ASP A 151 24.89 17.26 8.17
C ASP A 151 23.63 17.80 7.48
N GLY A 152 23.11 17.05 6.51
CA GLY A 152 21.97 17.38 5.68
C GLY A 152 22.34 18.20 4.43
N SER A 153 23.63 18.31 4.12
CA SER A 153 24.13 19.01 2.94
C SER A 153 24.92 18.06 2.04
N PHE A 154 24.66 18.09 0.74
CA PHE A 154 25.44 17.27 -0.20
C PHE A 154 26.81 17.89 -0.50
N GLU A 155 27.90 17.15 -0.28
CA GLU A 155 29.26 17.55 -0.68
C GLU A 155 29.55 17.21 -2.14
N THR A 156 29.01 16.09 -2.61
CA THR A 156 29.30 15.55 -3.93
C THR A 156 28.05 15.50 -4.76
N VAL A 157 28.18 15.88 -6.03
CA VAL A 157 27.15 15.71 -7.06
C VAL A 157 27.84 15.28 -8.34
N GLU A 158 27.44 14.14 -8.89
CA GLU A 158 27.98 13.58 -10.12
C GLU A 158 26.90 13.01 -11.02
N ASN A 159 27.26 12.79 -12.29
CA ASN A 159 26.42 12.14 -13.28
C ASN A 159 26.89 10.69 -13.41
N ILE A 160 25.95 9.74 -13.44
CA ILE A 160 26.20 8.29 -13.29
C ILE A 160 26.03 7.50 -14.59
#